data_AF-A0A0F9LH88-F1
#
_entry.id   AF-A0A0F9LH88-F1
#
_cell.length_a   1.000
_cell.length_b   1.000
_cell.length_c   1.000
_cell.angle_alpha   90.00
_cell.angle_beta   90.00
_cell.angle_gamma   90.00
#
_symmetry.space_group_name_H-M   'P 1'
#
loop_
_entity.id
_entity.type
_entity.pdbx_description
1 polymer ?
#
loop_
_entity_poly.entity_id
_entity_poly.type
_entity_poly.pdbx_seq_one_letter_code
_entity_poly.pdbx_strand_id
1 'polypeptide(L)'
;MKQFENDEKEYRGAMGGIIWTPDIADEVFKAWDYGHAFAYLFRRFGPAHEGCDPHKDLSRYVLTTRMKGVLLTVRPAHSAGTSFGYLLTKQMGRKLHLEYTHSMWMEGKGKNARSPRQSRIERALKQAMEELKRPTNVRDWLINIQGDVEDYSLNCVEPSNLAGYGITRDYFDKFI
;
A
#
# COMPACT_ATOMS: atom_id res chain seq x y z
N MET A 1 9.53 -5.50 2.89
CA MET A 1 8.56 -4.98 1.92
C MET A 1 9.31 -4.17 0.88
N LYS A 2 8.86 -4.17 -0.37
CA LYS A 2 9.43 -3.35 -1.45
C LYS A 2 8.37 -2.92 -2.45
N GLN A 3 8.66 -1.87 -3.22
CA GLN A 3 7.86 -1.47 -4.37
C GLN A 3 7.84 -2.58 -5.43
N PHE A 4 6.69 -2.76 -6.06
CA PHE A 4 6.48 -3.72 -7.12
C PHE A 4 6.97 -3.14 -8.45
N GLU A 5 7.70 -3.94 -9.23
CA GLU A 5 8.41 -3.52 -10.44
C GLU A 5 7.92 -4.23 -11.71
N ASN A 6 6.96 -5.16 -11.61
CA ASN A 6 6.51 -6.00 -12.72
C ASN A 6 5.19 -5.50 -13.34
N ASP A 7 4.82 -6.10 -14.49
CA ASP A 7 3.60 -5.78 -15.24
C ASP A 7 2.32 -6.00 -14.40
N GLU A 8 1.71 -4.91 -13.93
CA GLU A 8 0.46 -4.92 -13.17
C GLU A 8 -0.72 -5.55 -13.95
N LYS A 9 -0.60 -5.80 -15.26
CA LYS A 9 -1.66 -6.42 -16.09
C LYS A 9 -2.13 -7.79 -15.60
N GLU A 10 -1.33 -8.49 -14.80
CA GLU A 10 -1.72 -9.75 -14.16
C GLU A 10 -2.52 -9.58 -12.86
N TYR A 11 -2.56 -8.35 -12.35
CA TYR A 11 -3.20 -7.97 -11.11
C TYR A 11 -4.49 -7.19 -11.37
N ARG A 12 -5.45 -7.32 -10.46
CA ARG A 12 -6.72 -6.58 -10.45
C ARG A 12 -7.03 -6.14 -9.04
N GLY A 13 -7.47 -4.91 -8.88
CA GLY A 13 -7.77 -4.30 -7.59
C GLY A 13 -9.20 -3.81 -7.46
N ALA A 14 -9.60 -3.56 -6.22
CA ALA A 14 -10.82 -2.84 -5.88
C ALA A 14 -10.50 -1.86 -4.75
N MET A 15 -10.96 -0.60 -4.86
CA MET A 15 -10.81 0.39 -3.79
C MET A 15 -11.80 0.18 -2.64
N GLY A 16 -12.92 -0.49 -2.90
CA GLY A 16 -13.86 -1.02 -1.90
C GLY A 16 -14.43 -2.31 -2.44
N GLY A 17 -14.38 -3.39 -1.66
CA GLY A 17 -14.77 -4.71 -2.16
C GLY A 17 -14.83 -5.77 -1.09
N ILE A 18 -15.02 -7.01 -1.52
CA ILE A 18 -15.29 -8.20 -0.69
C ILE A 18 -14.32 -8.37 0.50
N ILE A 19 -13.08 -7.89 0.40
CA ILE A 19 -12.05 -8.02 1.43
C ILE A 19 -11.84 -6.72 2.22
N TRP A 20 -12.07 -5.58 1.58
CA TRP A 20 -11.61 -4.28 2.05
C TRP A 20 -12.79 -3.40 2.39
N THR A 21 -12.98 -3.18 3.69
CA THR A 21 -13.76 -2.07 4.22
C THR A 21 -12.79 -0.96 4.63
N PRO A 22 -13.15 0.33 4.46
CA PRO A 22 -12.30 1.46 4.86
C PRO A 22 -11.76 1.33 6.29
N ASP A 23 -12.55 0.70 7.16
CA ASP A 23 -12.25 0.42 8.57
C ASP A 23 -10.91 -0.29 8.81
N ILE A 24 -10.43 -1.14 7.87
CA ILE A 24 -9.16 -1.87 8.08
C ILE A 24 -7.97 -0.92 8.20
N ALA A 25 -7.94 0.15 7.39
CA ALA A 25 -6.87 1.12 7.47
C ALA A 25 -6.98 1.97 8.74
N ASP A 26 -8.21 2.35 9.10
CA ASP A 26 -8.49 3.16 10.28
C ASP A 26 -8.22 2.38 11.58
N GLU A 27 -8.41 1.06 11.59
CA GLU A 27 -7.98 0.16 12.68
C GLU A 27 -6.46 0.21 12.89
N VAL A 28 -5.68 0.28 11.80
CA VAL A 28 -4.22 0.25 11.85
C VAL A 28 -3.64 1.63 12.15
N PHE A 29 -4.20 2.69 11.56
CA PHE A 29 -3.66 4.05 11.61
C PHE A 29 -4.62 4.99 12.34
N LYS A 30 -4.28 5.30 13.61
CA LYS A 30 -5.07 6.20 14.47
C LYS A 30 -4.97 7.68 14.10
N ALA A 31 -3.90 8.06 13.42
CA ALA A 31 -3.63 9.41 12.95
C ALA A 31 -3.07 9.30 11.53
N TRP A 32 -3.47 10.23 10.67
CA TRP A 32 -3.13 10.23 9.25
C TRP A 32 -2.83 11.64 8.77
N ASP A 33 -1.64 11.81 8.20
CA ASP A 33 -1.28 12.99 7.44
C ASP A 33 -0.71 12.54 6.09
N TYR A 34 -1.31 13.00 5.01
CA TYR A 34 -0.96 12.53 3.67
C TYR A 34 0.38 13.11 3.19
N GLY A 35 0.79 14.27 3.72
CA GLY A 35 2.08 14.89 3.42
C GLY A 35 3.22 14.05 3.99
N HIS A 36 3.13 13.68 5.27
CA HIS A 36 4.04 12.74 5.92
C HIS A 36 4.03 11.37 5.25
N ALA A 37 2.85 10.82 4.94
CA ALA A 37 2.75 9.54 4.26
C ALA A 37 3.48 9.57 2.90
N PHE A 38 3.31 10.64 2.12
CA PHE A 38 4.02 10.83 0.87
C PHE A 38 5.54 10.92 1.08
N ALA A 39 6.00 11.80 1.97
CA ALA A 39 7.43 11.97 2.26
C ALA A 39 8.09 10.66 2.71
N TYR A 40 7.40 9.90 3.57
CA TYR A 40 7.82 8.58 4.01
C TYR A 40 7.93 7.57 2.88
N LEU A 41 6.87 7.44 2.05
CA LEU A 41 6.86 6.48 0.94
C LEU A 41 7.94 6.81 -0.08
N PHE A 42 8.08 8.09 -0.43
CA PHE A 42 9.14 8.54 -1.32
C PHE A 42 10.52 8.25 -0.73
N ARG A 43 10.71 8.50 0.57
CA ARG A 43 12.00 8.25 1.21
C ARG A 43 12.34 6.77 1.27
N ARG A 44 11.37 5.93 1.62
CA ARG A 44 11.56 4.49 1.82
C ARG A 44 11.64 3.71 0.52
N PHE A 45 10.85 4.08 -0.49
CA PHE A 45 10.68 3.29 -1.71
C PHE A 45 11.20 3.99 -2.96
N GLY A 46 11.42 5.32 -2.91
CA GLY A 46 11.82 6.12 -4.07
C GLY A 46 10.62 6.65 -4.84
N PRO A 47 10.81 7.11 -6.09
CA PRO A 47 9.71 7.56 -6.93
C PRO A 47 8.67 6.47 -7.18
N ALA A 48 7.38 6.84 -7.21
CA ALA A 48 6.33 5.94 -7.66
C ALA A 48 6.57 5.51 -9.11
N HIS A 49 6.42 4.21 -9.38
CA HIS A 49 6.63 3.64 -10.72
C HIS A 49 5.42 3.86 -11.65
N GLU A 50 4.27 4.25 -11.09
CA GLU A 50 3.07 4.53 -11.86
C GLU A 50 2.61 5.98 -11.66
N GLY A 51 2.07 6.54 -12.74
CA GLY A 51 1.34 7.81 -12.67
C GLY A 51 0.07 7.67 -11.83
N CYS A 52 -0.36 8.79 -11.27
CA CYS A 52 -1.60 8.88 -10.51
C CYS A 52 -2.63 9.73 -11.24
N ASP A 53 -3.88 9.71 -10.76
CA ASP A 53 -4.90 10.65 -11.23
C ASP A 53 -4.40 12.08 -10.98
N PRO A 54 -4.14 12.87 -12.04
CA PRO A 54 -3.56 14.21 -11.91
C PRO A 54 -4.45 15.19 -11.13
N HIS A 55 -5.73 14.84 -10.92
CA HIS A 55 -6.69 15.68 -10.21
C HIS A 55 -6.87 15.33 -8.73
N LYS A 56 -6.50 14.11 -8.30
CA LYS A 56 -6.92 13.59 -6.98
C LYS A 56 -5.81 12.99 -6.14
N ASP A 57 -4.79 12.44 -6.77
CA ASP A 57 -3.78 11.65 -6.06
C ASP A 57 -2.37 12.20 -6.36
N LEU A 58 -1.57 12.41 -5.32
CA LEU A 58 -0.18 12.87 -5.48
C LEU A 58 0.74 11.77 -6.00
N SER A 59 0.49 10.52 -5.63
CA SER A 59 1.29 9.36 -6.01
C SER A 59 0.57 8.06 -5.71
N ARG A 60 0.99 6.98 -6.37
CA ARG A 60 0.52 5.62 -6.07
C ARG A 60 1.70 4.67 -5.95
N TYR A 61 1.80 4.04 -4.80
CA TYR A 61 2.75 2.97 -4.52
C TYR A 61 2.04 1.64 -4.54
N VAL A 62 2.66 0.65 -5.19
CA VAL A 62 2.21 -0.74 -5.13
C VAL A 62 3.30 -1.56 -4.47
N LEU A 63 2.97 -2.12 -3.31
CA LEU A 63 3.91 -2.70 -2.37
C LEU A 63 3.66 -4.20 -2.21
N THR A 64 4.74 -4.95 -2.15
CA THR A 64 4.70 -6.40 -1.95
C THR A 64 4.25 -6.75 -0.52
N THR A 65 3.35 -7.72 -0.39
CA THR A 65 3.02 -8.33 0.91
C THR A 65 3.76 -9.65 1.10
N ARG A 66 3.67 -10.23 2.31
CA ARG A 66 4.21 -11.58 2.58
C ARG A 66 3.41 -12.70 1.89
N MET A 67 2.24 -12.40 1.33
CA MET A 67 1.40 -13.37 0.63
C MET A 67 1.55 -13.22 -0.89
N LYS A 68 2.06 -14.27 -1.55
CA LYS A 68 2.19 -14.28 -3.01
C LYS A 68 0.85 -14.03 -3.69
N GLY A 69 0.87 -13.14 -4.68
CA GLY A 69 -0.32 -12.74 -5.43
C GLY A 69 -1.24 -11.76 -4.72
N VAL A 70 -0.80 -11.16 -3.61
CA VAL A 70 -1.46 -10.06 -2.90
C VAL A 70 -0.50 -8.88 -2.80
N LEU A 71 -0.92 -7.72 -3.30
CA LEU A 71 -0.18 -6.45 -3.22
C LEU A 71 -1.01 -5.43 -2.44
N LEU A 72 -0.33 -4.58 -1.69
CA LEU A 72 -0.93 -3.43 -1.03
C LEU A 72 -0.75 -2.21 -1.95
N THR A 73 -1.81 -1.45 -2.19
CA THR A 73 -1.69 -0.15 -2.86
C THR A 73 -1.80 0.96 -1.84
N VAL A 74 -0.92 1.96 -1.92
CA VAL A 74 -0.92 3.13 -1.05
C VAL A 74 -0.95 4.38 -1.92
N ARG A 75 -1.92 5.25 -1.68
CA ARG A 75 -2.12 6.52 -2.37
C ARG A 75 -2.31 7.58 -1.29
N PRO A 76 -1.30 8.37 -0.95
CA PRO A 76 -1.46 9.40 0.07
C PRO A 76 -2.62 10.34 -0.28
N ALA A 77 -3.73 10.20 0.44
CA ALA A 77 -4.96 10.95 0.27
C ALA A 77 -5.40 11.52 1.63
N HIS A 78 -6.42 12.39 1.64
CA HIS A 78 -6.86 13.12 2.83
C HIS A 78 -7.24 12.25 4.05
N SER A 79 -7.47 10.93 3.89
CA SER A 79 -7.73 10.00 5.01
C SER A 79 -7.06 8.64 4.80
N ALA A 80 -6.79 7.91 5.89
CA ALA A 80 -6.20 6.58 5.83
C ALA A 80 -7.10 5.60 5.06
N GLY A 81 -8.40 5.51 5.41
CA GLY A 81 -9.37 4.66 4.72
C GLY A 81 -9.43 4.83 3.19
N THR A 82 -9.14 6.02 2.66
CA THR A 82 -9.08 6.28 1.21
C THR A 82 -7.68 6.10 0.62
N SER A 83 -6.66 6.05 1.46
CA SER A 83 -5.27 5.97 1.04
C SER A 83 -4.79 4.55 0.76
N PHE A 84 -5.55 3.52 1.16
CA PHE A 84 -5.13 2.14 1.00
C PHE A 84 -6.11 1.33 0.16
N GLY A 85 -5.54 0.40 -0.58
CA GLY A 85 -6.26 -0.61 -1.34
C GLY A 85 -5.39 -1.83 -1.56
N TYR A 86 -5.82 -2.73 -2.45
CA TYR A 86 -5.09 -3.95 -2.72
C TYR A 86 -5.24 -4.37 -4.17
N LEU A 87 -4.23 -5.10 -4.66
CA LEU A 87 -4.31 -5.82 -5.92
C LEU A 87 -4.14 -7.32 -5.67
N LEU A 88 -4.89 -8.12 -6.42
CA LEU A 88 -4.77 -9.57 -6.44
C LEU A 88 -4.40 -10.05 -7.83
N THR A 89 -3.64 -11.14 -7.93
CA THR A 89 -3.52 -11.82 -9.22
C THR A 89 -4.89 -12.26 -9.73
N LYS A 90 -5.07 -12.31 -11.06
CA LYS A 90 -6.32 -12.79 -11.68
C LYS A 90 -6.80 -14.13 -11.10
N GLN A 91 -5.87 -15.05 -10.87
CA GLN A 91 -6.18 -16.36 -10.28
C GLN A 91 -6.71 -16.23 -8.85
N MET A 92 -6.07 -15.41 -8.01
CA MET A 92 -6.48 -15.19 -6.63
C MET A 92 -7.85 -14.52 -6.57
N GLY A 93 -8.05 -13.46 -7.37
CA GLY A 93 -9.33 -12.76 -7.48
C GLY A 93 -10.47 -13.68 -7.92
N ARG A 94 -10.26 -14.53 -8.93
CA ARG A 94 -11.27 -15.49 -9.39
C ARG A 94 -11.64 -16.50 -8.31
N LYS A 95 -10.65 -17.10 -7.64
CA LYS A 95 -10.89 -18.07 -6.56
C LYS A 95 -11.66 -17.44 -5.39
N LEU A 96 -11.30 -16.22 -5.02
CA LEU A 96 -11.98 -15.46 -3.98
C LEU A 96 -13.43 -15.13 -4.35
N HIS A 97 -13.67 -14.67 -5.57
CA HIS A 97 -15.01 -14.36 -6.06
C HIS A 97 -15.90 -15.60 -6.04
N LEU A 98 -15.39 -16.76 -6.48
CA LEU A 98 -16.13 -18.02 -6.43
C LEU A 98 -16.50 -18.42 -4.99
N GLU A 99 -15.58 -18.31 -4.03
CA GLU A 99 -15.88 -18.60 -2.62
C GLU A 99 -16.93 -17.65 -2.05
N TYR A 100 -16.80 -16.36 -2.35
CA TYR A 100 -17.77 -15.36 -1.92
C TYR A 100 -19.15 -15.68 -2.48
N THR A 101 -19.26 -15.86 -3.80
CA THR A 101 -20.51 -16.22 -4.48
C THR A 101 -21.08 -17.53 -3.92
N HIS A 102 -20.27 -18.57 -3.72
CA HIS A 102 -20.77 -19.80 -3.10
C HIS A 102 -21.35 -19.55 -1.69
N SER A 103 -20.62 -18.86 -0.81
CA SER A 103 -21.08 -18.58 0.54
C SER A 103 -22.35 -17.73 0.59
N MET A 104 -22.47 -16.75 -0.31
CA MET A 104 -23.61 -15.83 -0.32
C MET A 104 -24.87 -16.47 -0.91
N TRP A 105 -24.73 -17.21 -2.02
CA TRP A 105 -25.86 -17.73 -2.79
C TRP A 105 -26.26 -19.16 -2.40
N MET A 106 -25.32 -20.00 -1.96
CA MET A 106 -25.60 -21.41 -1.61
C MET A 106 -25.80 -21.63 -0.11
N GLU A 107 -25.05 -20.91 0.73
CA GLU A 107 -25.07 -21.11 2.18
C GLU A 107 -25.91 -20.06 2.92
N GLY A 108 -26.45 -19.07 2.21
CA GLY A 108 -27.24 -17.98 2.81
C GLY A 108 -26.46 -17.15 3.83
N LYS A 109 -25.13 -17.24 3.83
CA LYS A 109 -24.30 -16.49 4.77
C LYS A 109 -24.33 -15.02 4.40
N GLY A 110 -24.63 -14.16 5.38
CA GLY A 110 -24.63 -12.72 5.19
C GLY A 110 -23.26 -12.18 4.76
N LYS A 111 -23.24 -10.93 4.26
CA LYS A 111 -22.03 -10.23 3.76
C LYS A 111 -20.85 -10.19 4.76
N ASN A 112 -21.11 -10.48 6.04
CA ASN A 112 -20.15 -10.43 7.14
C ASN A 112 -19.39 -11.75 7.35
N ALA A 113 -19.80 -12.86 6.72
CA ALA A 113 -19.12 -14.14 6.88
C ALA A 113 -17.83 -14.18 6.07
N ARG A 114 -16.69 -14.03 6.75
CA ARG A 114 -15.37 -14.04 6.10
C ARG A 114 -14.93 -15.45 5.74
N SER A 115 -14.55 -15.68 4.48
CA SER A 115 -13.94 -16.96 4.07
C SER A 115 -12.51 -17.10 4.63
N PRO A 116 -11.99 -18.33 4.84
CA PRO A 116 -10.61 -18.52 5.29
C PRO A 116 -9.59 -17.83 4.38
N ARG A 117 -9.85 -17.73 3.07
CA ARG A 117 -8.99 -17.01 2.13
C ARG A 117 -9.07 -15.50 2.35
N GLN A 118 -10.27 -14.95 2.53
CA GLN A 118 -10.45 -13.52 2.85
C GLN A 118 -9.65 -13.14 4.10
N SER A 119 -9.78 -13.91 5.19
CA SER A 119 -9.05 -13.66 6.44
C SER A 119 -7.53 -13.72 6.26
N ARG A 120 -7.02 -14.62 5.41
CA ARG A 120 -5.58 -14.71 5.10
C ARG A 120 -5.09 -13.49 4.31
N ILE A 121 -5.87 -13.03 3.33
CA ILE A 121 -5.54 -11.85 2.53
C ILE A 121 -5.55 -10.61 3.41
N GLU A 122 -6.62 -10.41 4.20
CA GLU A 122 -6.73 -9.30 5.15
C GLU A 122 -5.56 -9.27 6.13
N ARG A 123 -5.19 -10.42 6.71
CA ARG A 123 -4.03 -10.52 7.60
C ARG A 123 -2.74 -10.11 6.90
N ALA A 124 -2.53 -10.53 5.66
CA ALA A 124 -1.33 -10.16 4.89
C ALA A 124 -1.27 -8.65 4.61
N LEU A 125 -2.42 -8.02 4.36
CA LEU A 125 -2.52 -6.58 4.16
C LEU A 125 -2.31 -5.81 5.46
N LYS A 126 -2.93 -6.22 6.58
CA LYS A 126 -2.70 -5.65 7.91
C LYS A 126 -1.22 -5.73 8.31
N GLN A 127 -0.57 -6.88 8.10
CA GLN A 127 0.87 -7.02 8.34
C GLN A 127 1.71 -6.11 7.46
N ALA A 128 1.29 -5.88 6.22
CA ALA A 128 1.95 -4.93 5.34
C ALA A 128 1.78 -3.48 5.85
N MET A 129 0.58 -3.09 6.29
CA MET A 129 0.33 -1.77 6.85
C MET A 129 1.10 -1.53 8.16
N GLU A 130 1.18 -2.53 9.04
CA GLU A 130 1.99 -2.45 10.26
C GLU A 130 3.49 -2.29 9.93
N GLU A 131 3.98 -2.94 8.89
CA GLU A 131 5.36 -2.77 8.42
C GLU A 131 5.64 -1.34 7.92
N LEU A 132 4.62 -0.56 7.52
CA LEU A 132 4.74 0.86 7.14
C LEU A 132 4.91 1.79 8.36
N LYS A 133 4.71 1.29 9.58
CA LYS A 133 5.03 2.04 10.81
C LYS A 133 6.51 1.98 11.18
N ARG A 134 7.30 1.11 10.51
CA ARG A 134 8.75 1.08 10.70
C ARG A 134 9.37 2.38 10.16
N PRO A 135 10.10 3.14 10.97
CA PRO A 135 10.57 4.45 10.58
C PRO A 135 11.72 4.37 9.57
N THR A 136 11.91 5.44 8.81
CA THR A 136 13.07 5.69 7.94
C THR A 136 13.65 7.05 8.28
N ASN A 137 14.95 7.23 8.03
CA ASN A 137 15.62 8.50 8.30
C ASN A 137 15.51 9.49 7.13
N VAL A 138 15.10 10.73 7.45
CA VAL A 138 15.26 11.92 6.61
C VAL A 138 16.17 12.89 7.37
N ARG A 139 17.46 12.91 6.99
CA ARG A 139 18.51 13.58 7.78
C ARG A 139 18.46 13.09 9.24
N ASP A 140 18.36 14.01 10.20
CA ASP A 140 18.32 13.74 11.63
C ASP A 140 16.90 13.46 12.14
N TRP A 141 15.90 13.37 11.24
CA TRP A 141 14.49 13.15 11.58
C TRP A 141 14.06 11.74 11.23
N LEU A 142 13.34 11.10 12.15
CA LEU A 142 12.70 9.80 11.95
C LEU A 142 11.25 10.00 11.60
N ILE A 143 10.85 9.44 10.46
CA ILE A 143 9.47 9.47 10.01
C ILE A 143 8.98 8.07 9.68
N ASN A 144 7.72 7.77 9.96
CA ASN A 144 7.00 6.63 9.40
C ASN A 144 5.80 7.11 8.58
N ILE A 145 4.95 6.19 8.13
CA ILE A 145 3.78 6.56 7.32
C ILE A 145 2.77 7.48 8.03
N GLN A 146 2.82 7.58 9.35
CA GLN A 146 1.95 8.43 10.16
C GLN A 146 2.59 9.78 10.53
N GLY A 147 3.85 10.01 10.18
CA GLY A 147 4.59 11.23 10.53
C GLY A 147 5.80 10.97 11.42
N ASP A 148 6.11 11.99 12.23
CA ASP A 148 7.28 12.01 13.08
C ASP A 148 7.27 10.91 14.14
N VAL A 149 8.45 10.39 14.45
CA VAL A 149 8.68 9.38 15.48
C VAL A 149 9.69 9.92 16.47
N GLU A 150 9.30 10.00 17.75
CA GLU A 150 10.06 10.67 18.81
C GLU A 150 11.40 9.96 19.14
N ASP A 151 11.47 8.65 18.97
CA ASP A 151 12.62 7.85 19.41
C ASP A 151 13.40 7.20 18.26
N TYR A 152 14.74 7.21 18.40
CA TYR A 152 15.65 6.45 17.55
C TYR A 152 15.41 4.96 17.71
N SER A 153 14.55 4.41 16.85
CA SER A 153 14.23 2.99 16.87
C SER A 153 15.41 2.20 16.29
N LEU A 154 15.86 1.17 17.01
CA LEU A 154 16.80 0.15 16.50
C LEU A 154 16.27 -0.59 15.26
N ASN A 155 15.00 -0.38 14.88
CA ASN A 155 14.31 -1.04 13.78
C ASN A 155 14.09 -0.14 12.56
N CYS A 156 14.84 0.96 12.46
CA CYS A 156 14.83 1.86 11.31
C CYS A 156 15.13 1.07 10.02
N VAL A 157 14.42 1.41 8.95
CA VAL A 157 14.66 0.83 7.62
C VAL A 157 15.52 1.77 6.79
N GLU A 158 16.39 1.19 5.98
CA GLU A 158 17.19 1.95 5.04
C GLU A 158 16.30 2.69 4.04
N PRO A 159 16.63 3.94 3.70
CA PRO A 159 15.94 4.68 2.65
C PRO A 159 16.25 4.08 1.28
N SER A 160 15.39 4.36 0.30
CA SER A 160 15.66 3.97 -1.08
C SER A 160 16.90 4.70 -1.60
N ASN A 161 17.74 4.00 -2.36
CA ASN A 161 18.86 4.60 -3.08
C ASN A 161 18.39 5.57 -4.19
N LEU A 162 17.12 5.49 -4.59
CA LEU A 162 16.47 6.42 -5.51
C LEU A 162 15.78 7.59 -4.80
N ALA A 163 15.74 7.58 -3.46
CA ALA A 163 15.13 8.65 -2.68
C ALA A 163 16.09 9.84 -2.51
N GLY A 164 16.07 10.73 -3.50
CA GLY A 164 16.79 12.00 -3.52
C GLY A 164 16.62 12.67 -4.87
N TYR A 165 16.57 14.00 -4.90
CA TYR A 165 16.66 14.74 -6.17
C TYR A 165 18.10 14.67 -6.67
N GLY A 166 18.38 13.60 -7.42
CA GLY A 166 19.64 13.35 -8.09
C GLY A 166 19.37 12.73 -9.45
N ILE A 167 18.45 13.32 -10.20
CA ILE A 167 18.42 13.14 -11.64
C ILE A 167 19.82 13.56 -12.12
N THR A 168 20.57 12.64 -12.75
CA THR A 168 21.87 13.00 -13.32
C THR A 168 21.65 14.17 -14.27
N ARG A 169 22.58 15.12 -14.30
CA ARG A 169 22.49 16.29 -15.18
C ARG A 169 22.16 15.87 -16.62
N ASP A 170 22.74 14.77 -17.06
CA ASP A 170 22.52 14.10 -18.34
C ASP A 170 21.06 13.76 -18.67
N TYR A 171 20.19 13.58 -17.68
CA TYR A 171 18.77 13.35 -17.92
C TYR A 171 18.02 14.66 -18.18
N PHE A 172 18.41 15.77 -17.54
CA PHE A 172 17.84 17.10 -17.84
C PHE A 172 18.31 17.63 -19.19
N ASP A 173 19.55 17.34 -19.56
CA ASP A 173 20.12 17.74 -20.85
C ASP A 173 19.42 17.08 -22.06
N LYS A 174 18.53 16.11 -21.85
CA LYS A 174 17.67 15.52 -22.91
C LYS A 174 16.45 16.37 -23.26
N PHE A 175 16.15 17.40 -22.47
CA PHE A 175 14.95 18.24 -22.60
C PHE A 175 15.29 19.72 -22.92
N ILE A 176 16.56 20.04 -23.14
CA ILE A 176 17.08 21.35 -23.58
C ILE A 176 17.55 21.21 -25.02
#